data_AF-A0A5M5PZG3-F1
#
_entry.id   AF-A0A5M5PZG3-F1
#
_cell.length_a   1.000
_cell.length_b   1.000
_cell.length_c   1.000
_cell.angle_alpha   90.00
_cell.angle_beta   90.00
_cell.angle_gamma   90.00
#
_symmetry.space_group_name_H-M   'P 1'
#
loop_
_entity.id
_entity.type
_entity.pdbx_description
1 polymer ?
#
loop_
_entity_poly.entity_id
_entity_poly.type
_entity_poly.pdbx_seq_one_letter_code
_entity_poly.pdbx_strand_id
1 'polypeptide(L)'
;MDTFIQTTDFILFLCFSLMTVYLGVLAIAASLRNDVPYPQAGKRHRFAILVPPGSTSLPLPHYPEELYQVFTYEDLTEAIAALNENDFDGVVVLGETTRIEPAFLEEINSVFDAGIQAIQLRHITEKRSTRKQYFQTLNEEITQALFGKGATRLGVSSALYGADMVLDLKWLKKNQKSRKSNLERRLVRQGIFVEYLEKVKVYSSDIRTPRYKVRFSKALRALPEAIFTAQWDYCNKILRWILPSRKTNLISIALIATALLCYDWSLSLKWWSLLYILMFIICLAIPDYLVRQKTKK
;
A
#
# COMPACT_ATOMS: atom_id res chain seq x y z
N MET A 1 -14.05 -38.81 16.64
CA MET A 1 -14.56 -37.45 16.35
C MET A 1 -13.57 -36.40 16.83
N ASP A 2 -13.00 -36.58 18.02
CA ASP A 2 -12.04 -35.65 18.64
C ASP A 2 -10.74 -35.46 17.83
N THR A 3 -10.18 -36.53 17.25
CA THR A 3 -8.96 -36.42 16.42
C THR A 3 -9.18 -35.57 15.17
N PHE A 4 -10.37 -35.63 14.56
CA PHE A 4 -10.71 -34.80 13.40
C PHE A 4 -10.84 -33.33 13.78
N ILE A 5 -11.48 -33.04 14.91
CA ILE A 5 -11.63 -31.68 15.45
C ILE A 5 -10.25 -31.10 15.79
N GLN A 6 -9.41 -31.85 16.51
CA GLN A 6 -8.05 -31.43 16.86
C GLN A 6 -7.17 -31.18 15.63
N THR A 7 -7.26 -32.04 14.61
CA THR A 7 -6.50 -31.86 13.36
C THR A 7 -6.97 -30.61 12.62
N THR A 8 -8.28 -30.40 12.52
CA THR A 8 -8.87 -29.23 11.86
C THR A 8 -8.50 -27.94 12.59
N ASP A 9 -8.64 -27.94 13.92
CA ASP A 9 -8.26 -26.84 14.79
C ASP A 9 -6.78 -26.49 14.64
N PHE A 10 -5.88 -27.48 14.62
CA PHE A 10 -4.46 -27.27 14.38
C PHE A 10 -4.17 -26.61 13.03
N ILE A 11 -4.76 -27.12 11.94
CA ILE A 11 -4.55 -26.60 10.59
C ILE A 11 -5.06 -25.15 10.48
N LEU A 12 -6.26 -24.88 11.00
CA LEU A 12 -6.82 -23.53 11.00
C LEU A 12 -5.97 -22.58 11.85
N PHE A 13 -5.58 -23.00 13.06
CA PHE A 13 -4.76 -22.20 13.94
C PHE A 13 -3.41 -21.86 13.30
N LEU A 14 -2.77 -22.82 12.63
CA LEU A 14 -1.52 -22.57 11.88
C LEU A 14 -1.73 -21.54 10.77
N CYS A 15 -2.79 -21.69 9.96
CA CYS A 15 -3.11 -20.74 8.90
C CYS A 15 -3.29 -19.32 9.45
N PHE A 16 -4.13 -19.14 10.47
CA PHE A 16 -4.41 -17.83 11.06
C PHE A 16 -3.21 -17.24 11.81
N SER A 17 -2.38 -18.10 12.42
CA SER A 17 -1.14 -17.68 13.09
C SER A 17 -0.12 -17.15 12.10
N LEU A 18 0.13 -17.85 10.98
CA LEU A 18 1.05 -17.39 9.94
C LEU A 18 0.63 -16.03 9.37
N MET A 19 -0.68 -15.83 9.17
CA MET A 19 -1.23 -14.56 8.73
C MET A 19 -1.02 -13.44 9.76
N THR A 20 -1.24 -13.74 11.03
CA THR A 20 -1.08 -12.79 12.13
C THR A 20 0.39 -12.41 12.30
N VAL A 21 1.31 -13.38 12.23
CA VAL A 21 2.76 -13.14 12.25
C VAL A 21 3.19 -12.25 11.09
N TYR A 22 2.74 -12.52 9.87
CA TYR A 22 3.05 -11.70 8.70
C TYR A 22 2.59 -10.24 8.88
N LEU A 23 1.35 -10.03 9.35
CA LEU A 23 0.85 -8.68 9.64
C LEU A 23 1.63 -8.03 10.80
N GLY A 24 2.03 -8.80 11.80
CA GLY A 24 2.82 -8.34 12.94
C GLY A 24 4.19 -7.84 12.53
N VAL A 25 4.91 -8.58 11.67
CA VAL A 25 6.21 -8.18 11.13
C VAL A 25 6.10 -6.86 10.36
N LEU A 26 5.09 -6.72 9.50
CA LEU A 26 4.83 -5.45 8.79
C LEU A 26 4.45 -4.30 9.73
N ALA A 27 3.64 -4.57 10.75
CA ALA A 27 3.22 -3.55 11.72
C ALA A 27 4.38 -3.06 12.59
N ILE A 28 5.25 -3.97 13.03
CA ILE A 28 6.47 -3.63 13.77
C ILE A 28 7.38 -2.80 12.87
N ALA A 29 7.65 -3.23 11.63
CA ALA A 29 8.45 -2.45 10.69
C ALA A 29 7.87 -1.05 10.44
N ALA A 30 6.55 -0.93 10.36
CA ALA A 30 5.85 0.35 10.19
C ALA A 30 5.90 1.25 11.43
N SER A 31 6.00 0.69 12.64
CA SER A 31 6.02 1.46 13.89
C SER A 31 7.41 1.94 14.30
N LEU A 32 8.47 1.26 13.84
CA LEU A 32 9.86 1.69 14.09
C LEU A 32 10.11 3.09 13.54
N ARG A 33 10.99 3.87 14.14
CA ARG A 33 11.40 5.16 13.54
C ARG A 33 12.49 4.88 12.51
N ASN A 34 12.27 5.35 11.30
CA ASN A 34 13.29 5.37 10.27
C ASN A 34 13.02 6.60 9.42
N ASP A 35 13.75 7.66 9.72
CA ASP A 35 13.56 9.00 9.16
C ASP A 35 14.71 9.40 8.24
N VAL A 36 15.56 8.45 7.82
CA VAL A 36 16.69 8.71 6.94
C VAL A 36 16.15 9.34 5.64
N PRO A 37 16.42 10.63 5.39
CA PRO A 37 15.98 11.27 4.17
C PRO A 37 16.82 10.75 3.01
N TYR A 38 16.26 10.85 1.80
CA TYR A 38 17.07 10.70 0.60
C TYR A 38 18.11 11.83 0.53
N PRO A 39 19.28 11.59 -0.08
CA PRO A 39 20.24 12.66 -0.31
C PRO A 39 19.59 13.77 -1.15
N GLN A 40 20.10 14.99 -0.99
CA GLN A 40 19.68 16.08 -1.86
C GLN A 40 19.99 15.72 -3.32
N ALA A 41 19.02 15.97 -4.19
CA ALA A 41 19.16 15.68 -5.61
C ALA A 41 20.30 16.52 -6.23
N GLY A 42 21.18 15.87 -6.98
CA GLY A 42 22.18 16.53 -7.82
C GLY A 42 21.58 17.05 -9.13
N LYS A 43 20.49 16.45 -9.59
CA LYS A 43 19.74 16.87 -10.79
C LYS A 43 18.28 17.17 -10.45
N ARG A 44 17.71 18.18 -11.11
CA ARG A 44 16.26 18.37 -11.15
C ARG A 44 15.67 17.69 -12.39
N HIS A 45 14.76 16.76 -12.15
CA HIS A 45 14.06 16.00 -13.17
C HIS A 45 12.86 16.75 -13.72
N ARG A 46 12.50 16.45 -14.96
CA ARG A 46 11.29 16.99 -15.59
C ARG A 46 10.10 16.05 -15.36
N PHE A 47 8.98 16.58 -14.88
CA PHE A 47 7.81 15.78 -14.52
C PHE A 47 6.55 16.15 -15.31
N ALA A 48 5.88 15.15 -15.88
CA ALA A 48 4.50 15.28 -16.34
C ALA A 48 3.57 14.92 -15.18
N ILE A 49 2.66 15.82 -14.80
CA ILE A 49 1.70 15.61 -13.72
C ILE A 49 0.34 15.35 -14.33
N LEU A 50 -0.12 14.12 -14.28
CA LEU A 50 -1.43 13.70 -14.76
C LEU A 50 -2.44 13.80 -13.62
N VAL A 51 -3.45 14.65 -13.78
CA VAL A 51 -4.57 14.83 -12.83
C VAL A 51 -5.91 14.49 -13.50
N PRO A 52 -6.86 13.84 -12.81
CA PRO A 52 -8.19 13.65 -13.36
C PRO A 52 -9.00 14.96 -13.30
N PRO A 53 -10.05 15.09 -14.14
CA PRO A 53 -10.95 16.24 -14.10
C PRO A 53 -11.58 16.40 -12.72
N GLY A 54 -11.80 17.64 -12.29
CA GLY A 54 -12.36 17.95 -10.97
C GLY A 54 -11.33 18.06 -9.84
N SER A 55 -10.05 17.78 -10.10
CA SER A 55 -8.96 18.09 -9.16
C SER A 55 -8.80 19.62 -9.01
N THR A 56 -8.54 20.08 -7.80
CA THR A 56 -8.30 21.51 -7.53
C THR A 56 -6.92 21.93 -8.07
N SER A 57 -6.71 23.23 -8.32
CA SER A 57 -5.38 23.73 -8.68
C SER A 57 -4.34 23.28 -7.63
N LEU A 58 -3.23 22.73 -8.12
CA LEU A 58 -2.16 22.17 -7.30
C LEU A 58 -0.98 23.15 -7.28
N PRO A 59 -0.89 24.07 -6.30
CA PRO A 59 0.24 24.97 -6.22
C PRO A 59 1.53 24.18 -5.89
N LEU A 60 2.57 24.39 -6.69
CA LEU A 60 3.88 23.75 -6.55
C LEU A 60 4.99 24.80 -6.33
N PRO A 61 4.92 25.58 -5.23
CA PRO A 61 5.72 26.80 -5.07
C PRO A 61 7.24 26.58 -4.94
N HIS A 62 7.68 25.35 -4.67
CA HIS A 62 9.09 25.03 -4.42
C HIS A 62 9.78 24.28 -5.55
N TYR A 63 9.15 24.15 -6.73
CA TYR A 63 9.76 23.49 -7.89
C TYR A 63 9.71 24.41 -9.11
N PRO A 64 10.76 24.45 -9.96
CA PRO A 64 10.76 25.36 -11.11
C PRO A 64 9.66 25.03 -12.11
N GLU A 65 8.90 26.04 -12.54
CA GLU A 65 7.73 25.89 -13.42
C GLU A 65 8.09 25.34 -14.80
N GLU A 66 9.32 25.55 -15.27
CA GLU A 66 9.84 25.00 -16.52
C GLU A 66 10.14 23.50 -16.47
N LEU A 67 10.19 22.91 -15.27
CA LEU A 67 10.53 21.50 -15.06
C LEU A 67 9.31 20.63 -14.80
N TYR A 68 8.10 21.18 -14.85
CA TYR A 68 6.90 20.35 -14.80
C TYR A 68 5.79 20.89 -15.68
N GLN A 69 4.92 20.00 -16.10
CA GLN A 69 3.69 20.37 -16.79
C GLN A 69 2.53 19.54 -16.25
N VAL A 70 1.42 20.22 -15.99
CA VAL A 70 0.19 19.57 -15.52
C VAL A 70 -0.73 19.29 -16.71
N PHE A 71 -1.21 18.05 -16.79
CA PHE A 71 -2.14 17.60 -17.81
C PHE A 71 -3.38 16.99 -17.15
N THR A 72 -4.54 17.39 -17.63
CA THR A 72 -5.79 16.73 -17.26
C THR A 72 -5.96 15.46 -18.10
N TYR A 73 -6.35 14.35 -17.49
CA TYR A 73 -6.61 13.09 -18.20
C TYR A 73 -7.96 12.48 -17.84
N GLU A 74 -8.64 11.91 -18.84
CA GLU A 74 -9.80 11.05 -18.65
C GLU A 74 -9.42 9.56 -18.77
N ASP A 75 -8.66 9.20 -19.81
CA ASP A 75 -8.00 7.91 -19.94
C ASP A 75 -6.49 8.02 -19.73
N LEU A 76 -6.00 7.31 -18.71
CA LEU A 76 -4.59 7.31 -18.34
C LEU A 76 -3.69 6.78 -19.47
N THR A 77 -4.17 5.80 -20.24
CA THR A 77 -3.40 5.17 -21.33
C THR A 77 -3.17 6.15 -22.47
N GLU A 78 -4.21 6.91 -22.84
CA GLU A 78 -4.15 7.92 -23.89
C GLU A 78 -3.24 9.09 -23.47
N ALA A 79 -3.41 9.58 -22.24
CA ALA A 79 -2.56 10.64 -21.70
C ALA A 79 -1.08 10.25 -21.71
N ILE A 80 -0.74 9.04 -21.24
CA ILE A 80 0.64 8.53 -21.26
C ILE A 80 1.16 8.39 -22.70
N ALA A 81 0.32 7.96 -23.65
CA ALA A 81 0.74 7.83 -25.04
C ALA A 81 1.09 9.18 -25.70
N ALA A 82 0.35 10.23 -25.33
CA ALA A 82 0.54 11.60 -25.83
C ALA A 82 1.81 12.29 -25.29
N LEU A 83 2.32 11.87 -24.12
CA LEU A 83 3.56 12.43 -23.56
C LEU A 83 4.79 12.06 -24.41
N ASN A 84 5.69 13.01 -24.59
CA ASN A 84 6.96 12.79 -25.28
C ASN A 84 8.05 12.37 -24.28
N GLU A 85 8.77 11.29 -24.60
CA GLU A 85 9.82 10.72 -23.73
C GLU A 85 11.05 11.62 -23.58
N ASN A 86 11.21 12.60 -24.47
CA ASN A 86 12.33 13.56 -24.41
C ASN A 86 12.00 14.80 -23.57
N ASP A 87 10.73 15.02 -23.23
CA ASP A 87 10.28 16.22 -22.53
C ASP A 87 10.20 16.00 -21.01
N PHE A 88 9.95 14.76 -20.58
CA PHE A 88 9.81 14.40 -19.18
C PHE A 88 10.60 13.14 -18.83
N ASP A 89 11.20 13.14 -17.64
CA ASP A 89 11.91 11.98 -17.09
C ASP A 89 10.90 11.07 -16.34
N GLY A 90 9.99 11.67 -15.56
CA GLY A 90 9.01 10.96 -14.75
C GLY A 90 7.57 11.45 -14.95
N VAL A 91 6.61 10.59 -14.60
CA VAL A 91 5.18 10.91 -14.61
C VAL A 91 4.62 10.76 -13.21
N VAL A 92 4.04 11.84 -12.68
CA VAL A 92 3.22 11.81 -11.48
C VAL A 92 1.78 11.54 -11.89
N VAL A 93 1.23 10.38 -11.53
CA VAL A 93 -0.17 10.02 -11.78
C VAL A 93 -0.94 10.23 -10.48
N LEU A 94 -1.65 11.35 -10.39
CA LEU A 94 -2.53 11.67 -9.26
C LEU A 94 -3.94 11.13 -9.53
N GLY A 95 -4.66 10.76 -8.49
CA GLY A 95 -6.11 10.61 -8.61
C GLY A 95 -6.81 11.94 -8.29
N GLU A 96 -8.13 11.91 -8.02
CA GLU A 96 -8.85 13.13 -7.60
C GLU A 96 -8.16 13.71 -6.37
N THR A 97 -7.64 14.93 -6.50
CA THR A 97 -6.76 15.54 -5.49
C THR A 97 -7.33 16.90 -5.06
N THR A 98 -7.42 17.09 -3.75
CA THR A 98 -7.86 18.35 -3.13
C THR A 98 -6.67 19.24 -2.77
N ARG A 99 -5.58 18.63 -2.26
CA ARG A 99 -4.36 19.33 -1.84
C ARG A 99 -3.14 18.42 -1.91
N ILE A 100 -1.97 19.02 -2.09
CA ILE A 100 -0.65 18.39 -1.96
C ILE A 100 0.22 19.18 -0.98
N GLU A 101 1.29 18.55 -0.48
CA GLU A 101 2.27 19.22 0.39
C GLU A 101 3.11 20.26 -0.39
N PRO A 102 3.59 21.35 0.24
CA PRO A 102 4.34 22.40 -0.48
C PRO A 102 5.65 21.94 -1.13
N ALA A 103 6.34 20.97 -0.53
CA ALA A 103 7.62 20.41 -1.03
C ALA A 103 7.43 19.16 -1.91
N PHE A 104 6.22 18.98 -2.47
CA PHE A 104 5.80 17.76 -3.15
C PHE A 104 6.79 17.25 -4.21
N LEU A 105 7.16 18.08 -5.19
CA LEU A 105 8.06 17.68 -6.27
C LEU A 105 9.54 17.64 -5.84
N GLU A 106 9.97 18.46 -4.88
CA GLU A 106 11.37 18.43 -4.40
C GLU A 106 11.70 17.10 -3.71
N GLU A 107 10.78 16.59 -2.88
CA GLU A 107 10.91 15.28 -2.23
C GLU A 107 10.86 14.14 -3.26
N ILE A 108 9.93 14.21 -4.22
CA ILE A 108 9.85 13.22 -5.32
C ILE A 108 11.14 13.24 -6.14
N ASN A 109 11.66 14.41 -6.45
CA ASN A 109 12.88 14.59 -7.24
C ASN A 109 14.09 13.95 -6.54
N SER A 110 14.24 14.15 -5.23
CA SER A 110 15.34 13.55 -4.45
C SER A 110 15.31 12.02 -4.46
N VAL A 111 14.12 11.43 -4.42
CA VAL A 111 13.95 9.96 -4.52
C VAL A 111 14.22 9.47 -5.94
N PHE A 112 13.76 10.21 -6.94
CA PHE A 112 13.93 9.83 -8.35
C PHE A 112 15.39 9.94 -8.79
N ASP A 113 16.11 10.99 -8.37
CA ASP A 113 17.54 11.21 -8.64
C ASP A 113 18.43 10.16 -7.94
N ALA A 114 17.96 9.61 -6.80
CA ALA A 114 18.58 8.46 -6.16
C ALA A 114 18.39 7.13 -6.93
N GLY A 115 17.77 7.17 -8.12
CA GLY A 115 17.62 6.03 -9.03
C GLY A 115 16.33 5.22 -8.85
N ILE A 116 15.41 5.67 -8.00
CA ILE A 116 14.12 4.99 -7.79
C ILE A 116 13.17 5.29 -8.96
N GLN A 117 12.74 4.24 -9.65
CA GLN A 117 11.92 4.35 -10.86
C GLN A 117 10.41 4.32 -10.60
N ALA A 118 9.99 3.81 -9.44
CA ALA A 118 8.59 3.66 -9.08
C ALA A 118 8.36 4.04 -7.62
N ILE A 119 7.42 4.94 -7.39
CA ILE A 119 7.13 5.51 -6.08
C ILE A 119 5.61 5.49 -5.86
N GLN A 120 5.18 5.01 -4.70
CA GLN A 120 3.83 5.21 -4.19
C GLN A 120 3.86 6.33 -3.16
N LEU A 121 3.05 7.36 -3.38
CA LEU A 121 2.90 8.48 -2.45
C LEU A 121 1.88 8.12 -1.37
N ARG A 122 1.96 8.82 -0.24
CA ARG A 122 0.98 8.67 0.84
C ARG A 122 -0.31 9.39 0.52
N HIS A 123 -1.40 8.65 0.49
CA HIS A 123 -2.74 9.19 0.31
C HIS A 123 -3.43 9.46 1.65
N ILE A 124 -4.09 10.62 1.78
CA ILE A 124 -4.85 11.03 2.96
C ILE A 124 -6.30 11.33 2.56
N THR A 125 -7.23 10.50 3.03
CA THR A 125 -8.67 10.74 2.84
C THR A 125 -9.20 11.71 3.89
N GLU A 126 -9.66 12.89 3.45
CA GLU A 126 -10.14 13.98 4.31
C GLU A 126 -11.61 13.81 4.72
N LYS A 127 -12.43 13.25 3.82
CA LYS A 127 -13.88 13.12 4.03
C LYS A 127 -14.21 12.04 5.07
N ARG A 128 -14.59 12.46 6.27
CA ARG A 128 -14.87 11.57 7.43
C ARG A 128 -16.20 11.88 8.11
N SER A 129 -17.20 12.37 7.37
CA SER A 129 -18.46 12.87 7.95
C SER A 129 -19.32 11.76 8.56
N THR A 130 -19.17 10.50 8.12
CA THR A 130 -19.93 9.36 8.65
C THR A 130 -19.04 8.32 9.34
N ARG A 131 -19.62 7.54 10.27
CA ARG A 131 -18.94 6.39 10.91
C ARG A 131 -18.39 5.40 9.87
N LYS A 132 -19.14 5.15 8.79
CA LYS A 132 -18.70 4.27 7.68
C LYS A 132 -17.43 4.80 7.02
N GLN A 133 -17.42 6.09 6.65
CA GLN A 133 -16.25 6.73 6.03
C GLN A 133 -15.05 6.73 6.98
N TYR A 134 -15.25 7.02 8.27
CA TYR A 134 -14.19 6.95 9.27
C TYR A 134 -13.49 5.58 9.28
N PHE A 135 -14.26 4.48 9.34
CA PHE A 135 -13.69 3.13 9.31
C PHE A 135 -13.10 2.73 7.96
N GLN A 136 -13.55 3.32 6.86
CA GLN A 136 -12.94 3.13 5.55
C GLN A 136 -11.58 3.84 5.47
N THR A 137 -11.49 5.10 5.87
CA THR A 137 -10.23 5.86 5.93
C THR A 137 -9.24 5.24 6.90
N LEU A 138 -9.68 4.84 8.10
CA LEU A 138 -8.83 4.11 9.04
C LEU A 138 -8.32 2.81 8.41
N ASN A 139 -9.18 2.13 7.64
CA ASN A 139 -8.79 0.91 6.96
C ASN A 139 -7.77 1.19 5.83
N GLU A 140 -7.90 2.27 5.11
CA GLU A 140 -6.93 2.68 4.11
C GLU A 140 -5.57 3.01 4.73
N GLU A 141 -5.55 3.82 5.79
CA GLU A 141 -4.33 4.23 6.50
C GLU A 141 -3.56 3.05 7.09
N ILE A 142 -4.24 2.11 7.76
CA ILE A 142 -3.60 0.87 8.24
C ILE A 142 -3.05 0.05 7.06
N THR A 143 -3.75 0.04 5.91
CA THR A 143 -3.27 -0.70 4.73
C THR A 143 -2.00 -0.08 4.16
N GLN A 144 -1.91 1.24 4.12
CA GLN A 144 -0.72 1.98 3.71
C GLN A 144 0.43 1.82 4.71
N ALA A 145 0.13 1.85 6.01
CA ALA A 145 1.13 1.60 7.05
C ALA A 145 1.75 0.21 6.91
N LEU A 146 0.93 -0.83 6.72
CA LEU A 146 1.41 -2.21 6.60
C LEU A 146 2.13 -2.47 5.27
N PHE A 147 1.47 -2.16 4.14
CA PHE A 147 1.93 -2.60 2.82
C PHE A 147 2.65 -1.52 2.02
N GLY A 148 2.70 -0.29 2.51
CA GLY A 148 3.61 0.74 2.02
C GLY A 148 4.81 0.81 2.95
N LYS A 149 4.66 1.56 4.04
CA LYS A 149 5.73 1.86 5.00
C LYS A 149 6.39 0.61 5.60
N GLY A 150 5.60 -0.34 6.10
CA GLY A 150 6.11 -1.57 6.72
C GLY A 150 6.85 -2.46 5.73
N ALA A 151 6.30 -2.59 4.53
CA ALA A 151 6.91 -3.35 3.44
C ALA A 151 8.27 -2.78 3.02
N THR A 152 8.33 -1.48 2.69
CA THR A 152 9.58 -0.88 2.18
C THR A 152 10.69 -0.86 3.20
N ARG A 153 10.37 -0.72 4.49
CA ARG A 153 11.34 -0.83 5.58
C ARG A 153 11.91 -2.22 5.80
N LEU A 154 11.20 -3.26 5.36
CA LEU A 154 11.73 -4.62 5.33
C LEU A 154 12.50 -4.91 4.04
N GLY A 155 12.71 -3.91 3.18
CA GLY A 155 13.40 -4.05 1.91
C GLY A 155 12.55 -4.72 0.82
N VAL A 156 11.22 -4.74 0.96
CA VAL A 156 10.31 -5.26 -0.08
C VAL A 156 9.40 -4.16 -0.63
N SER A 157 9.06 -4.27 -1.92
CA SER A 157 8.28 -3.26 -2.64
C SER A 157 6.94 -2.93 -1.96
N SER A 158 6.62 -1.63 -1.97
CA SER A 158 5.32 -1.10 -1.60
C SER A 158 4.19 -1.63 -2.47
N ALA A 159 2.99 -1.68 -1.91
CA ALA A 159 1.76 -1.76 -2.67
C ALA A 159 1.58 -0.57 -3.63
N LEU A 160 1.02 -0.83 -4.80
CA LEU A 160 0.52 0.20 -5.71
C LEU A 160 -1.00 0.28 -5.69
N TYR A 161 -1.53 1.49 -5.51
CA TYR A 161 -2.96 1.74 -5.47
C TYR A 161 -3.54 2.20 -6.82
N GLY A 162 -2.68 2.46 -7.80
CA GLY A 162 -3.07 2.83 -9.17
C GLY A 162 -3.36 4.32 -9.37
N ALA A 163 -3.12 5.12 -8.33
CA ALA A 163 -3.11 6.57 -8.31
C ALA A 163 -2.11 7.01 -7.23
N ASP A 164 -1.81 8.31 -7.22
CA ASP A 164 -0.89 8.95 -6.28
C ASP A 164 0.49 8.29 -6.34
N MET A 165 0.99 8.07 -7.56
CA MET A 165 2.21 7.32 -7.85
C MET A 165 3.10 8.09 -8.83
N VAL A 166 4.41 7.85 -8.76
CA VAL A 166 5.41 8.42 -9.67
C VAL A 166 6.14 7.29 -10.36
N LEU A 167 6.26 7.36 -11.69
CA LEU A 167 6.85 6.31 -12.50
C LEU A 167 7.74 6.91 -13.58
N ASP A 168 8.85 6.24 -13.90
CA ASP A 168 9.66 6.54 -15.08
C ASP A 168 8.80 6.52 -16.37
N LEU A 169 8.89 7.58 -17.18
CA LEU A 169 8.02 7.76 -18.35
C LEU A 169 8.25 6.66 -19.40
N LYS A 170 9.51 6.34 -19.69
CA LYS A 170 9.86 5.33 -20.71
C LYS A 170 9.33 3.96 -20.30
N TRP A 171 9.52 3.60 -19.03
CA TRP A 171 8.98 2.39 -18.45
C TRP A 171 7.46 2.36 -18.53
N LEU A 172 6.81 3.47 -18.17
CA LEU A 172 5.36 3.57 -18.14
C LEU A 172 4.74 3.43 -19.54
N LYS A 173 5.26 4.11 -20.56
CA LYS A 173 4.80 3.96 -21.96
C LYS A 173 4.98 2.54 -22.51
N LYS A 174 6.07 1.88 -22.13
CA LYS A 174 6.30 0.48 -22.49
C LYS A 174 5.32 -0.47 -21.81
N ASN A 175 4.86 -0.18 -20.58
CA ASN A 175 4.13 -1.13 -19.75
C ASN A 175 2.62 -0.86 -19.59
N GLN A 176 2.17 0.37 -19.75
CA GLN A 176 0.75 0.75 -19.71
C GLN A 176 0.13 0.61 -21.11
N LYS A 177 -0.26 -0.62 -21.48
CA LYS A 177 -0.85 -0.91 -22.80
C LYS A 177 -2.38 -0.78 -22.85
N SER A 178 -3.02 -0.73 -21.68
CA SER A 178 -4.47 -0.60 -21.55
C SER A 178 -4.82 -0.23 -20.11
N ARG A 179 -6.04 0.27 -19.89
CA ARG A 179 -6.60 0.55 -18.57
C ARG A 179 -6.56 -0.64 -17.59
N LYS A 180 -6.53 -1.87 -18.11
CA LYS A 180 -6.46 -3.13 -17.33
C LYS A 180 -5.03 -3.63 -17.10
N SER A 181 -4.01 -2.86 -17.51
CA SER A 181 -2.61 -3.21 -17.28
C SER A 181 -2.28 -3.21 -15.79
N ASN A 182 -1.74 -4.32 -15.31
CA ASN A 182 -1.34 -4.49 -13.92
C ASN A 182 0.12 -4.04 -13.75
N LEU A 183 0.32 -2.73 -13.58
CA LEU A 183 1.65 -2.11 -13.45
C LEU A 183 2.44 -2.72 -12.29
N GLU A 184 1.83 -2.88 -11.13
CA GLU A 184 2.47 -3.49 -9.96
C GLU A 184 2.98 -4.91 -10.25
N ARG A 185 2.29 -5.70 -11.08
CA ARG A 185 2.76 -7.06 -11.43
C ARG A 185 3.96 -6.99 -12.37
N ARG A 186 3.99 -6.00 -13.26
CA ARG A 186 5.09 -5.81 -14.21
C ARG A 186 6.35 -5.33 -13.49
N LEU A 187 6.23 -4.38 -12.56
CA LEU A 187 7.33 -3.88 -11.71
C LEU A 187 7.99 -5.04 -10.96
N VAL A 188 7.20 -5.81 -10.21
CA VAL A 188 7.70 -6.97 -9.46
C VAL A 188 8.38 -8.01 -10.37
N ARG A 189 7.80 -8.30 -11.54
CA ARG A 189 8.40 -9.27 -12.48
C ARG A 189 9.71 -8.79 -13.12
N GLN A 190 9.90 -7.48 -13.20
CA GLN A 190 11.09 -6.85 -13.75
C GLN A 190 12.11 -6.50 -12.67
N GLY A 191 11.84 -6.84 -11.40
CA GLY A 191 12.71 -6.52 -10.27
C GLY A 191 12.81 -5.03 -9.95
N ILE A 192 11.81 -4.24 -10.36
CA ILE A 192 11.79 -2.80 -10.10
C ILE A 192 11.11 -2.57 -8.75
N PHE A 193 11.89 -2.05 -7.81
CA PHE A 193 11.45 -1.74 -6.47
C PHE A 193 10.45 -0.56 -6.47
N VAL A 194 9.40 -0.68 -5.66
CA VAL A 194 8.43 0.39 -5.45
C VAL A 194 8.65 1.00 -4.07
N GLU A 195 9.13 2.24 -4.03
CA GLU A 195 9.32 2.98 -2.78
C GLU A 195 7.99 3.56 -2.26
N TYR A 196 7.86 3.69 -0.94
CA TYR A 196 6.71 4.33 -0.29
C TYR A 196 7.13 5.64 0.36
N LEU A 197 6.69 6.76 -0.21
CA LEU A 197 6.98 8.09 0.32
C LEU A 197 5.96 8.49 1.38
N GLU A 198 6.25 8.20 2.65
CA GLU A 198 5.38 8.57 3.77
C GLU A 198 5.25 10.08 3.98
N LYS A 199 6.33 10.84 3.74
CA LYS A 199 6.40 12.28 3.99
C LYS A 199 5.59 13.10 2.97
N VAL A 200 5.50 12.61 1.73
CA VAL A 200 4.80 13.28 0.64
C VAL A 200 3.33 12.88 0.64
N LYS A 201 2.48 13.78 1.13
CA LYS A 201 1.04 13.53 1.28
C LYS A 201 0.24 14.11 0.12
N VAL A 202 -0.68 13.32 -0.39
CA VAL A 202 -1.73 13.70 -1.33
C VAL A 202 -3.07 13.62 -0.62
N TYR A 203 -3.83 14.69 -0.62
CA TYR A 203 -5.13 14.77 0.04
C TYR A 203 -6.26 14.60 -0.97
N SER A 204 -7.31 13.88 -0.56
CA SER A 204 -8.46 13.63 -1.40
C SER A 204 -9.74 13.37 -0.60
N SER A 205 -10.88 13.46 -1.28
CA SER A 205 -12.16 12.95 -0.78
C SER A 205 -12.36 11.45 -1.03
N ASP A 206 -11.59 10.87 -1.94
CA ASP A 206 -11.73 9.49 -2.39
C ASP A 206 -10.87 8.50 -1.61
N ILE A 207 -11.32 7.26 -1.55
CA ILE A 207 -10.59 6.15 -0.92
C ILE A 207 -9.77 5.43 -1.98
N ARG A 208 -8.49 5.18 -1.70
CA ARG A 208 -7.61 4.34 -2.51
C ARG A 208 -7.64 2.91 -2.00
N THR A 209 -7.77 1.97 -2.94
CA THR A 209 -7.67 0.54 -2.66
C THR A 209 -6.82 -0.15 -3.71
N PRO A 210 -6.07 -1.21 -3.36
CA PRO A 210 -5.32 -1.96 -4.35
C PRO A 210 -6.24 -2.46 -5.47
N ARG A 211 -5.94 -2.07 -6.70
CA ARG A 211 -6.83 -2.30 -7.85
C ARG A 211 -6.90 -3.77 -8.27
N TYR A 212 -5.84 -4.54 -8.03
CA TYR A 212 -5.69 -5.88 -8.56
C TYR A 212 -5.65 -6.96 -7.47
N LYS A 213 -6.58 -7.91 -7.59
CA LYS A 213 -6.61 -9.14 -6.80
C LYS A 213 -6.46 -10.34 -7.72
N VAL A 214 -5.59 -11.28 -7.33
CA VAL A 214 -5.48 -12.58 -7.99
C VAL A 214 -6.30 -13.60 -7.21
N ARG A 215 -6.86 -14.59 -7.91
CA ARG A 215 -7.61 -15.68 -7.27
C ARG A 215 -6.70 -16.45 -6.32
N PHE A 216 -7.19 -16.71 -5.11
CA PHE A 216 -6.46 -17.44 -4.06
C PHE A 216 -5.75 -18.69 -4.57
N SER A 217 -6.44 -19.56 -5.31
CA SER A 217 -5.86 -20.81 -5.83
C SER A 217 -4.67 -20.60 -6.78
N LYS A 218 -4.65 -19.51 -7.56
CA LYS A 218 -3.51 -19.18 -8.43
C LYS A 218 -2.36 -18.58 -7.62
N ALA A 219 -2.68 -17.74 -6.63
CA ALA A 219 -1.68 -17.14 -5.75
C ALA A 219 -0.96 -18.23 -4.92
N LEU A 220 -1.72 -19.17 -4.35
CA LEU A 220 -1.18 -20.25 -3.53
C LEU A 220 -0.24 -21.18 -4.32
N ARG A 221 -0.57 -21.51 -5.58
CA ARG A 221 0.30 -22.33 -6.45
C ARG A 221 1.61 -21.63 -6.83
N ALA A 222 1.61 -20.30 -6.87
CA ALA A 222 2.80 -19.52 -7.22
C ALA A 222 3.73 -19.27 -6.03
N LEU A 223 3.25 -19.48 -4.79
CA LEU A 223 4.01 -19.18 -3.58
C LEU A 223 5.29 -20.02 -3.44
N PRO A 224 5.27 -21.36 -3.64
CA PRO A 224 6.49 -22.16 -3.49
C PRO A 224 7.60 -21.73 -4.45
N GLU A 225 7.26 -21.53 -5.73
CA GLU A 225 8.19 -21.07 -6.75
C GLU A 225 8.82 -19.72 -6.39
N ALA A 226 8.01 -18.77 -5.90
CA ALA A 226 8.49 -17.45 -5.49
C ALA A 226 9.45 -17.52 -4.29
N ILE A 227 9.18 -18.41 -3.33
CA ILE A 227 10.04 -18.62 -2.16
C ILE A 227 11.37 -19.25 -2.57
N PHE A 228 11.36 -20.31 -3.40
CA PHE A 228 12.59 -20.98 -3.83
C PHE A 228 13.46 -20.11 -4.74
N THR A 229 12.86 -19.17 -5.48
CA THR A 229 13.58 -18.20 -6.32
C THR A 229 14.01 -16.95 -5.55
N ALA A 230 13.74 -16.88 -4.23
CA ALA A 230 14.05 -15.74 -3.36
C ALA A 230 13.53 -14.38 -3.87
N GLN A 231 12.43 -14.39 -4.63
CA GLN A 231 11.80 -13.16 -5.12
C GLN A 231 10.90 -12.57 -4.02
N TRP A 232 11.51 -11.92 -3.03
CA TRP A 232 10.81 -11.43 -1.83
C TRP A 232 9.69 -10.44 -2.14
N ASP A 233 9.85 -9.58 -3.14
CA ASP A 233 8.80 -8.69 -3.64
C ASP A 233 7.59 -9.45 -4.19
N TYR A 234 7.86 -10.54 -4.90
CA TYR A 234 6.81 -11.40 -5.44
C TYR A 234 6.13 -12.19 -4.33
N CYS A 235 6.89 -12.67 -3.35
CA CYS A 235 6.35 -13.32 -2.15
C CYS A 235 5.43 -12.38 -1.36
N ASN A 236 5.88 -11.16 -1.04
CA ASN A 236 5.09 -10.13 -0.34
C ASN A 236 3.75 -9.87 -1.06
N LYS A 237 3.81 -9.74 -2.39
CA LYS A 237 2.63 -9.57 -3.24
C LYS A 237 1.68 -10.77 -3.20
N ILE A 238 2.19 -11.99 -3.28
CA ILE A 238 1.40 -13.22 -3.21
C ILE A 238 0.74 -13.36 -1.82
N LEU A 239 1.50 -13.15 -0.75
CA LEU A 239 1.01 -13.22 0.63
C LEU A 239 -0.18 -12.27 0.82
N ARG A 240 -0.06 -11.03 0.33
CA ARG A 240 -1.17 -10.04 0.36
C ARG A 240 -2.44 -10.52 -0.37
N TRP A 241 -2.33 -11.37 -1.38
CA TRP A 241 -3.50 -11.93 -2.09
C TRP A 241 -4.09 -13.18 -1.43
N ILE A 242 -3.25 -13.98 -0.77
CA ILE A 242 -3.68 -15.16 -0.02
C ILE A 242 -4.41 -14.73 1.26
N LEU A 243 -4.01 -13.60 1.85
CA LEU A 243 -4.59 -13.06 3.07
C LEU A 243 -6.06 -12.64 2.88
N PRO A 244 -6.98 -13.18 3.69
CA PRO A 244 -8.31 -12.61 3.81
C PRO A 244 -8.20 -11.19 4.33
N SER A 245 -9.24 -10.39 4.13
CA SER A 245 -9.25 -9.06 4.72
C SER A 245 -9.06 -9.19 6.24
N ARG A 246 -8.26 -8.31 6.84
CA ARG A 246 -8.02 -8.36 8.30
C ARG A 246 -9.31 -8.31 9.14
N LYS A 247 -10.38 -7.69 8.62
CA LYS A 247 -11.71 -7.71 9.24
C LYS A 247 -12.30 -9.12 9.25
N THR A 248 -12.22 -9.82 8.12
CA THR A 248 -12.60 -11.23 8.00
C THR A 248 -11.78 -12.08 8.95
N ASN A 249 -10.45 -11.88 8.99
CA ASN A 249 -9.56 -12.59 9.90
C ASN A 249 -9.99 -12.43 11.37
N LEU A 250 -10.20 -11.19 11.81
CA LEU A 250 -10.62 -10.88 13.18
C LEU A 250 -11.97 -11.52 13.54
N ILE A 251 -12.97 -11.44 12.64
CA ILE A 251 -14.28 -12.04 12.85
C ILE A 251 -14.18 -13.57 12.90
N SER A 252 -13.43 -14.19 11.99
CA SER A 252 -13.25 -15.65 11.96
C SER A 252 -12.59 -16.18 13.23
N ILE A 253 -11.50 -15.55 13.69
CA ILE A 253 -10.83 -15.92 14.94
C ILE A 253 -11.78 -15.77 16.13
N ALA A 254 -12.53 -14.66 16.21
CA ALA A 254 -13.48 -14.44 17.31
C ALA A 254 -14.63 -15.47 17.33
N LEU A 255 -15.15 -15.84 16.16
CA LEU A 255 -16.19 -16.88 16.04
C LEU A 255 -15.65 -18.26 16.46
N ILE A 256 -14.46 -18.63 15.99
CA ILE A 256 -13.82 -19.91 16.36
C ILE A 256 -13.53 -19.94 17.86
N ALA A 257 -12.95 -18.87 18.42
CA ALA A 257 -12.66 -18.76 19.85
C ALA A 257 -13.93 -18.96 20.69
N THR A 258 -15.02 -18.29 20.31
CA THR A 258 -16.31 -18.38 21.02
C THR A 258 -16.93 -19.77 20.88
N ALA A 259 -16.91 -20.37 19.69
CA ALA A 259 -17.44 -21.71 19.46
C ALA A 259 -16.66 -22.78 20.26
N LEU A 260 -15.34 -22.68 20.29
CA LEU A 260 -14.50 -23.58 21.09
C LEU A 260 -14.66 -23.34 22.58
N LEU A 261 -14.95 -22.12 23.04
CA LEU A 261 -15.21 -21.85 24.46
C LEU A 261 -16.40 -22.67 24.97
N CYS A 262 -17.44 -22.86 24.15
CA CYS A 262 -18.60 -23.68 24.47
C CYS A 262 -18.32 -25.19 24.39
N TYR A 263 -17.30 -25.61 23.63
CA TYR A 263 -16.97 -27.02 23.40
C TYR A 263 -15.88 -27.52 24.35
N ASP A 264 -14.73 -26.85 24.34
CA ASP A 264 -13.57 -27.11 25.19
C ASP A 264 -12.82 -25.79 25.45
N TRP A 265 -12.91 -25.30 26.69
CA TRP A 265 -12.30 -24.05 27.11
C TRP A 265 -10.79 -24.04 26.94
N SER A 266 -10.11 -25.19 27.05
CA SER A 266 -8.66 -25.30 26.93
C SER A 266 -8.20 -24.99 25.49
N LEU A 267 -8.90 -25.55 24.50
CA LEU A 267 -8.63 -25.28 23.08
C LEU A 267 -8.93 -23.83 22.69
N SER A 268 -9.91 -23.20 23.35
CA SER A 268 -10.28 -21.80 23.10
C SER A 268 -9.18 -20.79 23.48
N LEU A 269 -8.38 -21.09 24.52
CA LEU A 269 -7.38 -20.15 25.06
C LEU A 269 -6.42 -19.63 24.00
N LYS A 270 -5.86 -20.52 23.16
CA LYS A 270 -4.92 -20.09 22.09
C LYS A 270 -5.58 -19.20 21.05
N TRP A 271 -6.87 -19.39 20.76
CA TRP A 271 -7.61 -18.54 19.82
C TRP A 271 -7.90 -17.16 20.39
N TRP A 272 -8.23 -17.08 21.68
CA TRP A 272 -8.31 -15.80 22.39
C TRP A 272 -6.96 -15.08 22.41
N SER A 273 -5.87 -15.78 22.73
CA SER A 273 -4.52 -15.20 22.65
C SER A 273 -4.21 -14.67 21.25
N LEU A 274 -4.51 -15.45 20.20
CA LEU A 274 -4.30 -15.03 18.81
C LEU A 274 -5.16 -13.81 18.45
N LEU A 275 -6.41 -13.75 18.93
CA LEU A 275 -7.30 -12.59 18.75
C LEU A 275 -6.71 -11.32 19.37
N TYR A 276 -6.25 -11.40 20.63
CA TYR A 276 -5.65 -10.26 21.32
C TYR A 276 -4.35 -9.80 20.65
N ILE A 277 -3.51 -10.73 20.19
CA ILE A 277 -2.31 -10.42 19.41
C ILE A 277 -2.68 -9.70 18.11
N LEU A 278 -3.67 -10.20 17.37
CA LEU A 278 -4.12 -9.56 16.13
C LEU A 278 -4.69 -8.15 16.40
N MET A 279 -5.47 -7.97 17.46
CA MET A 279 -5.97 -6.66 17.87
C MET A 279 -4.82 -5.70 18.19
N PHE A 280 -3.82 -6.15 18.95
CA PHE A 280 -2.64 -5.37 19.27
C PHE A 280 -1.87 -4.96 18.01
N ILE A 281 -1.66 -5.89 17.07
CA ILE A 281 -1.00 -5.63 15.77
C ILE A 281 -1.77 -4.57 14.97
N ILE A 282 -3.11 -4.67 14.94
CA ILE A 282 -3.95 -3.67 14.26
C ILE A 282 -3.78 -2.30 14.92
N CYS A 283 -3.79 -2.23 16.25
CA CYS A 283 -3.56 -0.99 16.99
C CYS A 283 -2.18 -0.39 16.70
N LEU A 284 -1.14 -1.22 16.67
CA LEU A 284 0.23 -0.81 16.36
C LEU A 284 0.36 -0.21 14.95
N ALA A 285 -0.43 -0.71 14.00
CA ALA A 285 -0.45 -0.22 12.63
C ALA A 285 -1.31 1.05 12.42
N ILE A 286 -2.01 1.54 13.45
CA ILE A 286 -2.78 2.79 13.35
C ILE A 286 -1.81 3.97 13.41
N PRO A 287 -1.83 4.91 12.43
CA PRO A 287 -1.00 6.09 12.49
C PRO A 287 -1.32 6.99 13.69
N ASP A 288 -0.28 7.42 14.40
CA ASP A 288 -0.34 8.29 15.59
C ASP A 288 -1.25 9.51 15.46
N TYR A 289 -1.27 10.14 14.28
CA TYR A 289 -2.01 11.38 14.07
C TYR A 289 -3.53 11.16 14.16
N LEU A 290 -4.03 9.97 13.83
CA LEU A 290 -5.44 9.60 13.97
C LEU A 290 -5.85 9.42 15.43
N VAL A 291 -4.92 8.99 16.28
CA VAL A 291 -5.13 8.85 17.72
C VAL A 291 -5.15 10.23 18.39
N ARG A 292 -4.18 11.09 18.05
CA ARG A 292 -4.03 12.44 18.63
C ARG A 292 -5.14 13.43 18.26
N GLN A 293 -5.79 13.28 17.09
CA GLN A 293 -6.94 14.12 16.73
C GLN A 293 -8.15 13.90 17.65
N LYS A 294 -8.27 12.69 18.23
CA LYS A 294 -9.40 12.33 19.10
C LYS A 294 -9.24 12.86 20.53
N THR A 295 -8.01 13.05 20.99
CA THR A 295 -7.68 13.50 22.35
C THR A 295 -7.64 15.04 22.48
N LYS A 296 -7.82 15.78 21.39
CA LYS A 296 -7.92 17.25 21.37
C LYS A 296 -9.36 17.76 21.29
N LYS A 297 -10.34 16.89 21.53
CA LYS A 297 -11.73 17.24 21.80
C LYS A 297 -12.00 17.05 23.28
#